data_AF-A0A0V0GRF7-F1
#
_entry.id   AF-A0A0V0GRF7-F1
#
_cell.length_a   1.000
_cell.length_b   1.000
_cell.length_c   1.000
_cell.angle_alpha   90.00
_cell.angle_beta   90.00
_cell.angle_gamma   90.00
#
_symmetry.space_group_name_H-M   'P 1'
#
loop_
_entity.id
_entity.type
_entity.pdbx_description
1 polymer ?
#
loop_
_entity_poly.entity_id
_entity_poly.type
_entity_poly.pdbx_seq_one_letter_code
_entity_poly.pdbx_strand_id
1 'polypeptide(L)' 'LCWVACGRLELFYLIGFGGPWDVAGGAVIVKEAGGVLFDPSGSEFDITSQRVAATNPHLKEAFIEALQLSK' A
#
# COMPACT_ATOMS: atom_id res chain seq x y z
N LEU A 1 0.04 -7.45 0.36
CA LEU A 1 -1.22 -7.03 -0.31
C LEU A 1 -2.39 -7.94 0.02
N CYS A 2 -2.42 -9.21 -0.40
CA CYS A 2 -3.60 -10.07 -0.16
C CYS A 2 -3.93 -10.31 1.32
N TRP A 3 -2.92 -10.31 2.21
CA TRP A 3 -3.17 -10.34 3.66
C TRP A 3 -3.90 -9.09 4.18
N VAL A 4 -3.68 -7.92 3.56
CA VAL A 4 -4.46 -6.72 3.86
C VAL A 4 -5.89 -6.87 3.36
N ALA A 5 -6.06 -7.34 2.13
CA ALA A 5 -7.40 -7.55 1.54
C ALA A 5 -8.28 -8.50 2.36
N CYS A 6 -7.70 -9.53 2.99
CA CYS A 6 -8.45 -10.47 3.84
C CYS A 6 -8.45 -10.09 5.33
N GLY A 7 -8.03 -8.87 5.70
CA GLY A 7 -8.03 -8.38 7.08
C GLY A 7 -7.09 -9.12 8.04
N ARG A 8 -6.06 -9.81 7.52
CA ARG A 8 -5.01 -10.45 8.35
C ARG A 8 -3.89 -9.49 8.72
N LEU A 9 -3.72 -8.44 7.92
CA LEU A 9 -2.85 -7.31 8.21
C LEU A 9 -3.63 -6.02 7.98
N GLU A 10 -3.38 -5.04 8.82
CA GLU A 10 -4.03 -3.75 8.73
C GLU A 10 -3.26 -2.81 7.83
N LEU A 11 -1.94 -3.00 7.74
CA LEU A 11 -1.04 -2.20 6.90
C LEU A 11 0.12 -3.04 6.36
N PHE A 12 0.48 -2.79 5.11
CA PHE A 12 1.65 -3.34 4.46
C PHE A 12 2.27 -2.26 3.57
N TYR A 13 3.59 -2.09 3.62
CA TYR A 13 4.31 -1.27 2.64
C TYR A 13 5.61 -1.93 2.21
N LEU A 14 6.04 -1.65 0.98
CA LEU A 14 7.26 -2.18 0.40
C LEU A 14 7.86 -1.14 -0.55
N ILE A 15 9.18 -1.00 -0.50
CA ILE A 15 9.99 -0.11 -1.34
C ILE A 15 11.04 -0.98 -2.04
N GLY A 16 11.22 -0.78 -3.35
CA GLY A 16 12.26 -1.46 -4.12
C GLY A 16 11.89 -2.90 -4.55
N PHE A 17 10.61 -3.15 -4.87
CA PHE A 17 10.21 -4.44 -5.46
C PHE A 17 10.68 -4.58 -6.91
N GLY A 18 10.81 -5.81 -7.39
CA GLY A 18 11.50 -6.13 -8.65
C GLY A 18 10.78 -5.60 -9.88
N GLY A 19 9.44 -5.63 -9.88
CA GLY A 19 8.66 -5.04 -10.96
C GLY A 19 7.16 -4.99 -10.70
N PRO A 20 6.38 -4.43 -11.64
CA PRO A 20 4.94 -4.22 -11.47
C PRO A 20 4.18 -5.53 -11.23
N TRP A 21 4.70 -6.66 -11.70
CA TRP A 21 4.12 -7.99 -11.48
C TRP A 21 4.01 -8.40 -10.00
N ASP A 22 4.87 -7.86 -9.12
CA ASP A 22 4.85 -8.16 -7.69
C ASP A 22 3.62 -7.56 -6.99
N VAL A 23 3.04 -6.50 -7.57
CA VAL A 23 1.95 -5.73 -6.95
C VAL A 23 0.68 -5.69 -7.78
N ALA A 24 0.73 -5.92 -9.10
CA ALA A 24 -0.39 -5.79 -10.03
C ALA A 24 -1.64 -6.55 -9.57
N GLY A 25 -1.50 -7.86 -9.33
CA GLY A 25 -2.61 -8.70 -8.90
C GLY A 25 -3.13 -8.32 -7.51
N GLY A 26 -2.21 -8.05 -6.59
CA GLY A 26 -2.56 -7.65 -5.23
C GLY A 26 -3.27 -6.30 -5.16
N ALA A 27 -2.96 -5.37 -6.05
CA ALA A 27 -3.56 -4.04 -6.11
C ALA A 27 -5.06 -4.12 -6.45
N VAL A 28 -5.43 -4.93 -7.44
CA VAL A 28 -6.84 -5.17 -7.79
C VAL A 28 -7.57 -5.82 -6.61
N ILE A 29 -6.98 -6.86 -6.01
CA ILE A 29 -7.61 -7.58 -4.89
C ILE A 29 -7.86 -6.65 -3.69
N VAL A 30 -6.88 -5.83 -3.30
CA VAL A 30 -7.03 -4.88 -2.19
C VAL A 30 -8.09 -3.83 -2.50
N LYS A 31 -8.12 -3.31 -3.74
CA LYS A 31 -9.12 -2.32 -4.16
C LYS A 31 -10.55 -2.88 -4.09
N GLU A 32 -10.77 -4.10 -4.60
CA GLU A 32 -12.08 -4.77 -4.56
C GLU A 32 -12.52 -5.13 -3.12
N ALA A 33 -11.55 -5.42 -2.25
CA ALA A 33 -11.81 -5.63 -0.82
C ALA A 33 -12.13 -4.33 -0.05
N GLY A 34 -12.13 -3.17 -0.71
CA GLY A 34 -12.35 -1.86 -0.09
C GLY A 34 -11.14 -1.30 0.64
N GLY A 35 -9.96 -1.87 0.44
CA GLY A 35 -8.69 -1.33 0.94
C GLY A 35 -8.16 -0.18 0.08
N VAL A 36 -7.19 0.54 0.63
CA VAL A 36 -6.58 1.71 -0.01
C VAL A 36 -5.14 1.39 -0.40
N LEU A 37 -4.78 1.63 -1.66
CA LEU A 37 -3.39 1.64 -2.14
C LEU A 37 -2.90 3.06 -2.36
N PHE A 38 -1.63 3.31 -2.01
CA PHE A 38 -0.98 4.61 -2.17
C PHE A 38 0.55 4.44 -2.20
N ASP A 39 1.27 5.47 -2.64
CA ASP A 39 2.72 5.51 -2.50
C ASP A 39 3.07 5.90 -1.03
N PRO A 40 4.06 5.27 -0.38
CA PRO A 40 4.47 5.62 0.99
C PRO A 40 4.86 7.09 1.20
N SER A 41 5.17 7.85 0.15
CA SER A 41 5.38 9.30 0.17
C SER A 41 4.11 10.12 0.39
N GLY A 42 2.93 9.49 0.28
CA GLY A 42 1.61 10.12 0.31
C GLY A 42 1.00 10.40 -1.07
N SER A 43 1.74 10.15 -2.14
CA SER A 43 1.24 10.29 -3.52
C SER A 43 0.27 9.15 -3.88
N GLU A 44 -0.43 9.30 -5.01
CA GLU A 44 -1.24 8.22 -5.57
C GLU A 44 -0.39 7.00 -5.93
N PHE A 45 -1.01 5.82 -5.88
CA PHE A 45 -0.34 4.58 -6.23
C PHE A 45 0.01 4.54 -7.73
N ASP A 46 1.30 4.42 -8.02
CA ASP A 46 1.82 4.15 -9.36
C ASP A 46 2.50 2.79 -9.35
N ILE A 47 1.99 1.88 -10.20
CA ILE A 47 2.48 0.51 -10.34
C ILE A 47 3.95 0.44 -10.82
N THR A 48 4.45 1.49 -11.47
CA THR A 48 5.81 1.58 -12.00
C THR A 48 6.80 2.20 -11.02
N SER A 49 6.32 2.81 -9.93
CA SER A 49 7.16 3.54 -8.96
C SER A 49 8.07 2.64 -8.09
N GLN A 50 7.90 1.32 -8.17
CA GLN A 50 8.55 0.34 -7.29
C GLN A 50 8.33 0.60 -5.79
N ARG A 51 7.25 1.30 -5.45
CA ARG A 51 6.83 1.58 -4.07
C ARG A 51 5.34 1.35 -3.94
N VAL A 52 4.94 0.77 -2.82
CA VAL A 52 3.52 0.52 -2.53
C VAL A 52 3.29 0.54 -1.03
N ALA A 53 2.18 1.13 -0.62
CA ALA A 53 1.55 0.93 0.67
C ALA A 53 0.09 0.49 0.43
N ALA A 54 -0.40 -0.40 1.28
CA ALA A 54 -1.77 -0.86 1.29
C ALA A 54 -2.28 -0.96 2.73
N THR A 55 -3.48 -0.45 2.97
CA THR A 55 -4.10 -0.47 4.29
C THR A 55 -5.63 -0.48 4.21
N ASN A 56 -6.30 -0.62 5.36
CA ASN A 56 -7.73 -0.32 5.47
C ASN A 56 -7.97 1.21 5.29
N PRO A 57 -9.22 1.67 5.09
CA PRO A 57 -9.49 3.09 4.87
C PRO A 57 -9.17 4.04 6.04
N HIS A 58 -8.75 3.54 7.19
CA HIS A 58 -8.61 4.33 8.43
C HIS A 58 -7.17 4.68 8.79
N LEU A 59 -6.17 4.04 8.19
CA LEU A 59 -4.78 4.14 8.63
C LEU A 59 -3.85 4.84 7.65
N LYS A 60 -4.35 5.24 6.47
CA LYS A 60 -3.52 5.87 5.43
C LYS A 60 -2.83 7.14 5.95
N GLU A 61 -3.60 8.06 6.51
CA GLU A 61 -3.13 9.37 6.95
C GLU A 61 -2.13 9.24 8.11
N ALA A 62 -2.49 8.43 9.12
CA ALA A 62 -1.64 8.17 10.28
C ALA A 62 -0.30 7.53 9.89
N PHE A 63 -0.30 6.63 8.90
CA PHE A 63 0.91 6.00 8.40
C PHE A 63 1.82 6.97 7.65
N ILE A 64 1.27 7.83 6.80
CA ILE A 64 2.04 8.85 6.09
C ILE A 64 2.70 9.81 7.08
N GLU A 65 1.96 10.26 8.10
CA GLU A 65 2.48 11.12 9.16
C GLU A 65 3.61 10.44 9.93
N ALA A 66 3.43 9.18 10.35
CA ALA A 66 4.45 8.42 11.06
C ALA A 66 5.75 8.24 10.24
N LEU A 67 5.62 8.00 8.92
CA LEU A 67 6.78 7.93 8.02
C LEU A 67 7.51 9.27 7.87
N GLN A 68 6.79 10.39 7.88
CA GLN A 68 7.43 11.72 7.81
C GLN A 68 8.20 12.05 9.09
N LEU A 69 7.69 11.64 10.25
CA LEU A 69 8.38 11.81 11.54
C LEU A 69 9.63 10.93 11.69
N SER A 70 9.71 9.84 10.91
CA SER A 70 10.86 8.93 10.92
C SER A 70 12.06 9.42 10.10
N LYS A 71 11.93 10.55 9.40
CA LYS A 71 13.02 11.20 8.66
C LYS A 71 13.72 12.24 9.53
#